data_AF-A0A558NT07-F1
#
_entry.id   AF-A0A558NT07-F1
#
_cell.length_a   1.000
_cell.length_b   1.000
_cell.length_c   1.000
_cell.angle_alpha   90.00
_cell.angle_beta   90.00
_cell.angle_gamma   90.00
#
_symmetry.space_group_name_H-M   'P 1'
#
loop_
_entity.id
_entity.type
_entity.pdbx_description
1 polymer ?
#
loop_
_entity_poly.entity_id
_entity_poly.type
_entity_poly.pdbx_seq_one_letter_code
_entity_poly.pdbx_strand_id
1 'polypeptide(L)'
;MKDSNSAEETLQTEDRGDKFIFRIRYPWRTLLAAKLLLFYALLLLSPALADMLKIPAFIFSTQYFSAAFAAFLILAWLDFRHFSRQQRKVKASLQQLWNSKRQLQQRAQTSASHTDKLKLFISDKLLEYMEYDEKYLHFKSIAAEVRHNGVISFDKVQSALTYAASHSLPDEQGNNALLYQQALVGMRYLWDLLDLSTTDNMALHIGANVSRCEELLFQAELQGSALSELPLVPTFDPQRALLDTLTLHLGVTLCDEQGNPEPAFLYDADALAQLSAQQNKPLLLTDSEGLYRIELQPCDELLGNANHIVLLLENLLRNAQFFATKRQYKSRFAPIAIRLWEAQQCLCVSIYNRGPHISDESREQIFQLGFSTRRAREHNGKGLGLYFAQQIVQGFDGDIGFDNIHNHSELYHLRIELAGGEVQNLNLEVTLNAAGEPQVCLADSNAEAEKQWELRAEKRLHSIEVSSRSNPQVARLTLVEGTSQWFDPHNPAQPQWLISLSGRKADLLSFMPLDIRGVQFSVRLPTLNGRLDGVGAAGLEPDVDELGAGLRAPDDF
;
A
#
# COMPACT_ATOMS: atom_id res chain seq x y z
N MET A 1 -38.28 -2.43 39.22
CA MET A 1 -38.77 -3.79 38.88
C MET A 1 -38.45 -3.99 37.41
N LYS A 2 -37.37 -4.73 37.08
CA LYS A 2 -37.36 -6.18 36.80
C LYS A 2 -38.29 -6.50 35.63
N ASP A 3 -37.86 -7.00 34.47
CA ASP A 3 -36.73 -7.87 34.08
C ASP A 3 -36.24 -7.41 32.67
N SER A 4 -34.97 -7.29 32.28
CA SER A 4 -33.87 -8.27 32.14
C SER A 4 -34.19 -9.51 31.31
N ASN A 5 -33.90 -9.47 29.99
CA ASN A 5 -33.12 -10.52 29.33
C ASN A 5 -32.61 -10.08 27.94
N SER A 6 -31.30 -9.83 27.90
CA SER A 6 -30.31 -10.24 26.89
C SER A 6 -30.81 -10.64 25.49
N ALA A 7 -30.42 -9.83 24.49
CA ALA A 7 -30.08 -10.32 23.17
C ALA A 7 -28.69 -9.75 22.82
N GLU A 8 -27.66 -10.46 23.25
CA GLU A 8 -26.34 -10.42 22.59
C GLU A 8 -26.56 -10.88 21.15
N GLU A 9 -26.54 -9.95 20.19
CA GLU A 9 -26.31 -10.28 18.79
C GLU A 9 -24.85 -10.71 18.66
N THR A 10 -24.63 -12.00 18.91
CA THR A 10 -23.46 -12.70 18.42
C THR A 10 -23.49 -12.65 16.90
N LEU A 11 -22.69 -11.75 16.33
CA LEU A 11 -22.10 -11.90 15.00
C LEU A 11 -21.23 -13.17 15.02
N GLN A 12 -21.88 -14.34 14.95
CA GLN A 12 -21.24 -15.54 14.49
C GLN A 12 -21.12 -15.43 12.97
N THR A 13 -19.94 -14.99 12.55
CA THR A 13 -19.33 -15.35 11.28
C THR A 13 -19.32 -16.88 11.15
N GLU A 14 -20.44 -17.47 10.69
CA GLU A 14 -20.39 -18.78 10.04
C GLU A 14 -19.74 -18.58 8.66
N ASP A 15 -18.42 -18.50 8.70
CA ASP A 15 -17.54 -18.87 7.59
C ASP A 15 -17.77 -20.36 7.29
N ARG A 16 -18.72 -20.63 6.39
CA ARG A 16 -18.80 -21.91 5.70
C ARG A 16 -18.59 -21.63 4.23
N GLY A 17 -17.41 -22.02 3.75
CA GLY A 17 -17.06 -22.18 2.36
C GLY A 17 -18.09 -23.03 1.61
N ASP A 18 -19.18 -22.39 1.21
CA ASP A 18 -20.17 -22.95 0.31
C ASP A 18 -19.54 -22.94 -1.09
N LYS A 19 -18.81 -24.02 -1.40
CA LYS A 19 -18.47 -24.39 -2.78
C LYS A 19 -19.71 -24.12 -3.64
N PHE A 20 -19.57 -23.33 -4.71
CA PHE A 20 -20.65 -23.05 -5.68
C PHE A 20 -21.00 -24.29 -6.51
N ILE A 21 -21.41 -25.37 -5.84
CA ILE A 21 -21.91 -26.58 -6.46
C ILE A 21 -23.41 -26.37 -6.62
N PHE A 22 -23.85 -26.12 -7.85
CA PHE A 22 -25.27 -26.11 -8.21
C PHE A 22 -25.87 -27.51 -8.08
N ARG A 23 -26.16 -27.95 -6.84
CA ARG A 23 -26.96 -29.16 -6.61
C ARG A 23 -28.44 -28.82 -6.79
N ILE A 24 -28.90 -28.82 -8.03
CA ILE A 24 -30.33 -28.80 -8.34
C ILE A 24 -30.93 -30.09 -7.79
N ARG A 25 -31.64 -29.99 -6.66
CA ARG A 25 -32.30 -31.13 -6.04
C ARG A 25 -33.61 -31.36 -6.77
N TYR A 26 -33.61 -32.28 -7.72
CA TYR A 26 -34.80 -32.61 -8.49
C TYR A 26 -35.92 -33.13 -7.56
N PRO A 27 -37.20 -32.78 -7.80
CA PRO A 27 -38.32 -33.06 -6.90
C PRO A 27 -38.77 -34.53 -6.98
N TRP A 28 -37.88 -35.46 -6.65
CA TRP A 28 -38.13 -36.90 -6.72
C TRP A 28 -39.25 -37.37 -5.79
N ARG A 29 -39.43 -36.69 -4.64
CA ARG A 29 -40.41 -37.07 -3.61
C ARG A 29 -41.84 -36.77 -4.04
N THR A 30 -42.07 -35.59 -4.61
CA THR A 30 -43.38 -35.22 -5.19
C THR A 30 -43.68 -36.01 -6.45
N LEU A 31 -42.69 -36.31 -7.30
CA LEU A 31 -42.88 -37.18 -8.46
C LEU A 31 -43.26 -38.62 -8.06
N LEU A 32 -42.61 -39.16 -7.01
CA LEU A 32 -42.96 -40.47 -6.45
C LEU A 32 -44.37 -40.45 -5.83
N ALA A 33 -44.69 -39.42 -5.05
CA ALA A 33 -46.02 -39.25 -4.44
C ALA A 33 -47.12 -39.13 -5.50
N ALA A 34 -46.88 -38.42 -6.61
CA ALA A 34 -47.80 -38.33 -7.74
C ALA A 34 -48.05 -39.70 -8.38
N LYS A 35 -46.98 -40.49 -8.62
CA LYS A 35 -47.11 -41.85 -9.17
C LYS A 35 -47.89 -42.78 -8.23
N LEU A 36 -47.63 -42.73 -6.93
CA LEU A 36 -48.35 -43.51 -5.94
C LEU A 36 -49.83 -43.11 -5.85
N LEU A 37 -50.14 -41.82 -5.94
CA LEU A 37 -51.50 -41.32 -5.93
C LEU A 37 -52.27 -41.73 -7.19
N LEU A 38 -51.61 -41.69 -8.35
CA LEU A 38 -52.19 -42.13 -9.63
C LEU A 38 -52.42 -43.64 -9.64
N PHE A 39 -51.49 -44.42 -9.08
CA PHE A 39 -51.66 -45.87 -8.87
C PHE A 39 -52.82 -46.19 -7.93
N TYR A 40 -52.94 -45.45 -6.83
CA TYR A 40 -54.04 -45.60 -5.89
C TYR A 40 -55.40 -45.22 -6.52
N ALA A 41 -55.46 -44.16 -7.33
CA ALA A 41 -56.65 -43.80 -8.09
C ALA A 41 -57.03 -44.87 -9.15
N LEU A 42 -56.04 -45.48 -9.80
CA LEU A 42 -56.26 -46.57 -10.74
C LEU A 42 -56.84 -47.82 -10.04
N LEU A 43 -56.32 -48.16 -8.85
CA LEU A 43 -56.86 -49.24 -8.02
C LEU A 43 -58.32 -48.99 -7.60
N LEU A 44 -58.72 -47.73 -7.35
CA LEU A 44 -60.11 -47.36 -7.07
C LEU A 44 -61.04 -47.51 -8.28
N LEU A 45 -60.56 -47.25 -9.50
CA LEU A 45 -61.36 -47.34 -10.73
C LEU A 45 -61.52 -48.77 -11.25
N SER A 46 -60.58 -49.67 -10.97
CA SER A 46 -60.56 -51.03 -11.50
C SER A 46 -60.62 -52.10 -10.39
N PRO A 47 -61.83 -52.54 -9.97
CA PRO A 47 -61.97 -53.49 -8.86
C PRO A 47 -61.36 -54.87 -9.13
N ALA A 48 -61.32 -55.33 -10.39
CA ALA A 48 -60.69 -56.61 -10.77
C ALA A 48 -59.16 -56.65 -10.50
N LEU A 49 -58.49 -55.49 -10.54
CA LEU A 49 -57.05 -55.37 -10.27
C LEU A 49 -56.78 -55.40 -8.76
N ALA A 50 -57.65 -54.79 -7.95
CA ALA A 50 -57.56 -54.81 -6.50
C ALA A 50 -57.69 -56.23 -5.92
N ASP A 51 -58.62 -57.02 -6.47
CA ASP A 51 -58.85 -58.42 -6.07
C ASP A 51 -57.66 -59.33 -6.41
N MET A 52 -57.02 -59.13 -7.58
CA MET A 52 -55.80 -59.86 -7.95
C MET A 52 -54.61 -59.57 -7.03
N LEU A 53 -54.49 -58.33 -6.54
CA LEU A 53 -53.40 -57.91 -5.64
C LEU A 53 -53.68 -58.19 -4.15
N LYS A 54 -54.85 -58.77 -3.80
CA LYS A 54 -55.27 -59.08 -2.42
C LYS A 54 -55.15 -57.89 -1.46
N ILE A 55 -55.51 -56.69 -1.91
CA ILE A 55 -55.37 -55.47 -1.12
C ILE A 55 -56.53 -55.38 -0.11
N PRO A 56 -56.28 -55.08 1.17
CA PRO A 56 -57.34 -54.96 2.18
C PRO A 56 -58.40 -53.89 1.85
N ALA A 57 -59.68 -54.22 2.01
CA ALA A 57 -60.80 -53.35 1.66
C ALA A 57 -60.84 -51.99 2.41
N PHE A 58 -60.20 -51.90 3.59
CA PHE A 58 -60.14 -50.65 4.38
C PHE A 58 -59.39 -49.52 3.66
N ILE A 59 -58.50 -49.88 2.72
CA ILE A 59 -57.66 -48.93 1.99
C ILE A 59 -58.48 -48.12 0.98
N PHE A 60 -59.63 -48.62 0.52
CA PHE A 60 -60.48 -47.95 -0.49
C PHE A 60 -61.45 -46.91 0.09
N SER A 61 -61.27 -46.50 1.36
CA SER A 61 -62.13 -45.47 1.96
C SER A 61 -61.84 -44.09 1.34
N THR A 62 -62.91 -43.32 1.09
CA THR A 62 -62.82 -41.95 0.55
C THR A 62 -61.99 -41.03 1.45
N GLN A 63 -61.94 -41.32 2.76
CA GLN A 63 -61.16 -40.56 3.73
C GLN A 63 -59.65 -40.73 3.52
N TYR A 64 -59.17 -41.94 3.25
CA TYR A 64 -57.74 -42.19 3.02
C TYR A 64 -57.25 -41.58 1.69
N PHE A 65 -58.07 -41.60 0.64
CA PHE A 65 -57.74 -40.92 -0.61
C PHE A 65 -57.58 -39.40 -0.41
N SER A 66 -58.56 -38.79 0.27
CA SER A 66 -58.54 -37.34 0.53
C SER A 66 -57.34 -36.92 1.39
N ALA A 67 -56.94 -37.73 2.36
CA ALA A 67 -55.76 -37.52 3.18
C ALA A 67 -54.45 -37.67 2.36
N ALA A 68 -54.35 -38.68 1.49
CA ALA A 68 -53.21 -38.87 0.61
C ALA A 68 -53.06 -37.73 -0.42
N PHE A 69 -54.18 -37.23 -0.94
CA PHE A 69 -54.21 -36.08 -1.84
C PHE A 69 -53.81 -34.77 -1.13
N ALA A 70 -54.29 -34.54 0.09
CA ALA A 70 -53.86 -33.41 0.91
C ALA A 70 -52.36 -33.46 1.22
N ALA A 71 -51.83 -34.64 1.56
CA ALA A 71 -50.39 -34.84 1.79
C ALA A 71 -49.56 -34.57 0.53
N PHE A 72 -50.03 -34.98 -0.65
CA PHE A 72 -49.40 -34.66 -1.93
C PHE A 72 -49.36 -33.14 -2.19
N LEU A 73 -50.48 -32.42 -1.94
CA LEU A 73 -50.53 -30.97 -2.12
C LEU A 73 -49.56 -30.22 -1.19
N ILE A 74 -49.42 -30.68 0.05
CA ILE A 74 -48.45 -30.11 1.01
C ILE A 74 -47.01 -30.34 0.52
N LEU A 75 -46.69 -31.54 0.05
CA LEU A 75 -45.37 -31.85 -0.51
C LEU A 75 -45.06 -31.02 -1.77
N ALA A 76 -46.04 -30.87 -2.67
CA ALA A 76 -45.92 -30.05 -3.88
C ALA A 76 -45.67 -28.56 -3.53
N TRP A 77 -46.36 -28.05 -2.52
CA TRP A 77 -46.19 -26.68 -2.05
C TRP A 77 -44.82 -26.44 -1.42
N LEU A 78 -44.31 -27.37 -0.61
CA LEU A 78 -42.98 -27.29 -0.01
C LEU A 78 -41.87 -27.31 -1.07
N ASP A 79 -41.95 -28.22 -2.05
CA ASP A 79 -40.99 -28.29 -3.15
C ASP A 79 -41.02 -27.02 -4.01
N PHE A 80 -42.21 -26.46 -4.29
CA PHE A 80 -42.35 -25.20 -5.01
C PHE A 80 -41.73 -24.01 -4.26
N ARG A 81 -41.94 -23.93 -2.94
CA ARG A 81 -41.35 -22.90 -2.09
C ARG A 81 -39.82 -23.02 -2.02
N HIS A 82 -39.30 -24.25 -1.94
CA HIS A 82 -37.86 -24.51 -1.97
C HIS A 82 -37.25 -24.11 -3.32
N PHE A 83 -37.86 -24.51 -4.43
CA PHE A 83 -37.41 -24.15 -5.76
C PHE A 83 -37.43 -22.64 -5.98
N SER A 84 -38.50 -21.95 -5.55
CA SER A 84 -38.61 -20.48 -5.66
C SER A 84 -37.52 -19.76 -4.87
N ARG A 85 -37.16 -20.25 -3.68
CA ARG A 85 -36.05 -19.71 -2.87
C ARG A 85 -34.70 -19.95 -3.54
N GLN A 86 -34.46 -21.13 -4.08
CA GLN A 86 -33.24 -21.44 -4.82
C GLN A 86 -33.11 -20.56 -6.07
N GLN A 87 -34.19 -20.39 -6.84
CA GLN A 87 -34.20 -19.55 -8.03
C GLN A 87 -33.87 -18.08 -7.70
N ARG A 88 -34.38 -17.56 -6.57
CA ARG A 88 -34.03 -16.20 -6.11
C ARG A 88 -32.54 -16.08 -5.76
N LYS A 89 -31.97 -17.05 -5.04
CA LYS A 89 -30.54 -17.07 -4.72
C LYS A 89 -29.66 -17.13 -5.98
N VAL A 90 -29.99 -18.02 -6.92
CA VAL A 90 -29.28 -18.14 -8.20
C VAL A 90 -29.39 -16.88 -9.04
N LYS A 91 -30.57 -16.23 -9.05
CA LYS A 91 -30.76 -14.98 -9.77
C LYS A 91 -29.94 -13.84 -9.15
N ALA A 92 -29.88 -13.77 -7.82
CA ALA A 92 -29.06 -12.76 -7.12
C ALA A 92 -27.56 -12.94 -7.40
N SER A 93 -27.04 -14.16 -7.35
CA SER A 93 -25.62 -14.43 -7.64
C SER A 93 -25.28 -14.21 -9.12
N LEU A 94 -26.15 -14.60 -10.05
CA LEU A 94 -26.01 -14.27 -11.47
C LEU A 94 -25.98 -12.76 -11.69
N GLN A 95 -26.82 -12.02 -10.97
CA GLN A 95 -26.89 -10.57 -11.11
C GLN A 95 -25.66 -9.86 -10.54
N GLN A 96 -25.06 -10.38 -9.46
CA GLN A 96 -23.75 -9.95 -8.97
C GLN A 96 -22.65 -10.18 -10.01
N LEU A 97 -22.54 -11.39 -10.57
CA LEU A 97 -21.59 -11.71 -11.65
C LEU A 97 -21.80 -10.85 -12.91
N TRP A 98 -23.06 -10.53 -13.23
CA TRP A 98 -23.36 -9.70 -14.39
C TRP A 98 -22.99 -8.23 -14.15
N ASN A 99 -23.21 -7.73 -12.94
CA ASN A 99 -22.81 -6.39 -12.56
C ASN A 99 -21.28 -6.24 -12.52
N SER A 100 -20.55 -7.20 -11.96
CA SER A 100 -19.08 -7.18 -11.96
C SER A 100 -18.53 -7.25 -13.38
N LYS A 101 -19.05 -8.15 -14.23
CA LYS A 101 -18.68 -8.20 -15.65
C LYS A 101 -18.95 -6.88 -16.37
N ARG A 102 -20.07 -6.22 -16.04
CA ARG A 102 -20.43 -4.92 -16.62
C ARG A 102 -19.50 -3.80 -16.14
N GLN A 103 -19.10 -3.79 -14.87
CA GLN A 103 -18.09 -2.86 -14.35
C GLN A 103 -16.74 -3.08 -15.03
N LEU A 104 -16.33 -4.35 -15.22
CA LEU A 104 -15.09 -4.70 -15.91
C LEU A 104 -15.11 -4.25 -17.39
N GLN A 105 -16.25 -4.45 -18.08
CA GLN A 105 -16.46 -3.90 -19.43
C GLN A 105 -16.46 -2.38 -19.46
N GLN A 106 -17.09 -1.71 -18.48
CA GLN A 106 -17.07 -0.25 -18.39
C GLN A 106 -15.66 0.27 -18.16
N ARG A 107 -14.86 -0.36 -17.30
CA ARG A 107 -13.44 -0.04 -17.08
C ARG A 107 -12.61 -0.20 -18.35
N ALA A 108 -12.80 -1.31 -19.08
CA ALA A 108 -12.16 -1.55 -20.37
C ALA A 108 -12.61 -0.54 -21.45
N GLN A 109 -13.86 -0.08 -21.39
CA GLN A 109 -14.38 0.91 -22.33
C GLN A 109 -13.94 2.34 -21.95
N THR A 110 -13.78 2.66 -20.66
CA THR A 110 -13.17 3.92 -20.22
C THR A 110 -11.71 3.97 -20.62
N SER A 111 -10.94 2.88 -20.47
CA SER A 111 -9.55 2.84 -20.95
C SER A 111 -9.46 2.94 -22.48
N ALA A 112 -10.41 2.34 -23.21
CA ALA A 112 -10.55 2.57 -24.66
C ALA A 112 -10.93 4.02 -25.00
N SER A 113 -11.81 4.66 -24.23
CA SER A 113 -12.16 6.08 -24.41
C SER A 113 -11.00 7.02 -24.07
N HIS A 114 -10.16 6.64 -23.09
CA HIS A 114 -8.89 7.30 -22.81
C HIS A 114 -7.93 7.13 -23.98
N THR A 115 -7.95 6.00 -24.67
CA THR A 115 -7.17 5.77 -25.90
C THR A 115 -7.69 6.61 -27.08
N ASP A 116 -8.99 6.84 -27.19
CA ASP A 116 -9.55 7.75 -28.20
C ASP A 116 -9.28 9.23 -27.88
N LYS A 117 -9.33 9.61 -26.60
CA LYS A 117 -8.82 10.91 -26.13
C LYS A 117 -7.32 11.04 -26.35
N LEU A 118 -6.56 9.96 -26.18
CA LEU A 118 -5.14 9.87 -26.51
C LEU A 118 -4.95 10.05 -28.01
N LYS A 119 -5.79 9.47 -28.88
CA LYS A 119 -5.73 9.67 -30.34
C LYS A 119 -6.01 11.13 -30.73
N LEU A 120 -6.99 11.76 -30.10
CA LEU A 120 -7.30 13.18 -30.27
C LEU A 120 -6.14 14.06 -29.76
N PHE A 121 -5.56 13.72 -28.61
CA PHE A 121 -4.39 14.38 -28.04
C PHE A 121 -3.14 14.18 -28.91
N ILE A 122 -2.90 12.98 -29.41
CA ILE A 122 -1.84 12.61 -30.36
C ILE A 122 -2.01 13.43 -31.64
N SER A 123 -3.23 13.57 -32.17
CA SER A 123 -3.48 14.36 -33.37
C SER A 123 -3.20 15.86 -33.20
N ASP A 124 -3.48 16.43 -32.02
CA ASP A 124 -3.26 17.86 -31.73
C ASP A 124 -1.82 18.18 -31.30
N LYS A 125 -1.15 17.26 -30.59
CA LYS A 125 0.21 17.45 -30.03
C LYS A 125 1.34 16.84 -30.85
N LEU A 126 1.05 15.99 -31.85
CA LEU A 126 2.08 15.35 -32.70
C LEU A 126 2.99 16.36 -33.40
N LEU A 127 2.48 17.55 -33.74
CA LEU A 127 3.28 18.59 -34.41
C LEU A 127 4.28 19.30 -33.48
N GLU A 128 4.06 19.26 -32.16
CA GLU A 128 4.92 19.93 -31.16
C GLU A 128 5.99 18.98 -30.58
N TYR A 129 5.78 17.65 -30.64
CA TYR A 129 6.68 16.64 -30.05
C TYR A 129 7.65 15.95 -31.04
N MET A 130 7.61 16.22 -32.34
CA MET A 130 8.45 15.52 -33.32
C MET A 130 9.97 15.76 -33.17
N GLU A 131 10.42 16.75 -32.39
CA GLU A 131 11.86 17.04 -32.22
C GLU A 131 12.53 16.29 -31.04
N TYR A 132 11.78 15.65 -30.13
CA TYR A 132 12.34 15.09 -28.88
C TYR A 132 12.27 13.54 -28.71
N ASP A 133 11.76 12.80 -29.70
CA ASP A 133 11.48 11.34 -29.57
C ASP A 133 12.64 10.41 -30.01
N GLU A 134 13.66 10.86 -30.72
CA GLU A 134 14.71 9.95 -31.26
C GLU A 134 15.41 9.11 -30.17
N LYS A 135 15.67 9.70 -29.00
CA LYS A 135 16.37 9.01 -27.90
C LYS A 135 15.52 7.96 -27.21
N TYR A 136 14.21 8.20 -27.09
CA TYR A 136 13.28 7.26 -26.48
C TYR A 136 12.98 6.12 -27.45
N LEU A 137 12.72 6.44 -28.71
CA LEU A 137 12.54 5.45 -29.78
C LEU A 137 13.78 4.56 -29.96
N HIS A 138 14.98 5.15 -29.95
CA HIS A 138 16.24 4.40 -30.00
C HIS A 138 16.44 3.52 -28.76
N PHE A 139 16.10 4.00 -27.56
CA PHE A 139 16.18 3.18 -26.35
C PHE A 139 15.21 1.99 -26.41
N LYS A 140 13.99 2.22 -26.85
CA LYS A 140 12.97 1.19 -27.02
C LYS A 140 13.37 0.14 -28.07
N SER A 141 13.97 0.58 -29.18
CA SER A 141 14.54 -0.33 -30.18
C SER A 141 15.65 -1.20 -29.58
N ILE A 142 16.58 -0.61 -28.81
CA ILE A 142 17.63 -1.38 -28.11
C ILE A 142 17.00 -2.37 -27.13
N ALA A 143 16.05 -1.93 -26.32
CA ALA A 143 15.40 -2.79 -25.34
C ALA A 143 14.70 -3.99 -26.02
N ALA A 144 14.01 -3.75 -27.14
CA ALA A 144 13.36 -4.81 -27.90
C ALA A 144 14.35 -5.82 -28.48
N GLU A 145 15.50 -5.35 -28.97
CA GLU A 145 16.56 -6.22 -29.48
C GLU A 145 17.25 -7.02 -28.37
N VAL A 146 17.60 -6.36 -27.26
CA VAL A 146 18.19 -7.01 -26.08
C VAL A 146 17.24 -8.05 -25.50
N ARG A 147 15.94 -7.74 -25.45
CA ARG A 147 14.91 -8.68 -25.04
C ARG A 147 14.86 -9.89 -25.95
N HIS A 148 14.71 -9.68 -27.27
CA HIS A 148 14.57 -10.75 -28.26
C HIS A 148 15.77 -11.70 -28.24
N ASN A 149 16.98 -11.16 -28.24
CA ASN A 149 18.22 -11.94 -28.19
C ASN A 149 18.51 -12.51 -26.79
N GLY A 150 18.01 -11.85 -25.75
CA GLY A 150 18.26 -12.16 -24.36
C GLY A 150 17.39 -13.27 -23.78
N VAL A 151 16.21 -13.58 -24.34
CA VAL A 151 15.27 -14.60 -23.79
C VAL A 151 15.97 -15.92 -23.47
N ILE A 152 16.75 -16.44 -24.41
CA ILE A 152 17.40 -17.76 -24.27
C ILE A 152 18.48 -17.71 -23.19
N SER A 153 19.24 -16.62 -23.13
CA SER A 153 20.28 -16.43 -22.12
C SER A 153 19.67 -16.27 -20.73
N PHE A 154 18.57 -15.54 -20.64
CA PHE A 154 17.80 -15.36 -19.41
C PHE A 154 17.28 -16.69 -18.88
N ASP A 155 16.64 -17.50 -19.71
CA ASP A 155 16.10 -18.82 -19.33
C ASP A 155 17.21 -19.78 -18.86
N LYS A 156 18.37 -19.76 -19.53
CA LYS A 156 19.54 -20.54 -19.11
C LYS A 156 20.07 -20.10 -17.74
N VAL A 157 20.21 -18.80 -17.50
CA VAL A 157 20.70 -18.28 -16.22
C VAL A 157 19.68 -18.56 -15.11
N GLN A 158 18.39 -18.34 -15.38
CA GLN A 158 17.32 -18.65 -14.44
C GLN A 158 17.31 -20.14 -14.07
N SER A 159 17.41 -21.02 -15.05
CA SER A 159 17.46 -22.47 -14.82
C SER A 159 18.71 -22.86 -14.01
N ALA A 160 19.87 -22.31 -14.35
CA ALA A 160 21.12 -22.57 -13.64
C ALA A 160 21.08 -22.09 -12.19
N LEU A 161 20.58 -20.88 -11.94
CA LEU A 161 20.43 -20.34 -10.59
C LEU A 161 19.37 -21.09 -9.77
N THR A 162 18.26 -21.52 -10.39
CA THR A 162 17.22 -22.33 -9.73
C THR A 162 17.77 -23.71 -9.34
N TYR A 163 18.56 -24.32 -10.24
CA TYR A 163 19.27 -25.56 -9.95
C TYR A 163 20.28 -25.37 -8.81
N ALA A 164 21.08 -24.30 -8.85
CA ALA A 164 22.04 -23.97 -7.81
C ALA A 164 21.39 -23.73 -6.44
N ALA A 165 20.28 -22.98 -6.40
CA ALA A 165 19.54 -22.72 -5.15
C ALA A 165 18.94 -23.98 -4.53
N SER A 166 18.48 -24.93 -5.35
CA SER A 166 17.91 -26.20 -4.88
C SER A 166 18.94 -27.28 -4.52
N HIS A 167 20.15 -27.20 -5.09
CA HIS A 167 21.21 -28.21 -4.92
C HIS A 167 22.43 -27.70 -4.14
N SER A 168 22.44 -26.44 -3.68
CA SER A 168 23.50 -25.93 -2.81
C SER A 168 23.39 -26.58 -1.42
N LEU A 169 24.45 -27.26 -0.99
CA LEU A 169 24.60 -27.64 0.42
C LEU A 169 24.67 -26.35 1.26
N PRO A 170 23.99 -26.27 2.41
CA PRO A 170 24.16 -25.14 3.31
C PRO A 170 25.62 -25.13 3.81
N ASP A 171 26.35 -24.04 3.55
CA ASP A 171 27.59 -23.75 4.28
C ASP A 171 27.25 -23.59 5.78
N GLU A 172 28.25 -23.58 6.67
CA GLU A 172 28.05 -23.41 8.13
C GLU A 172 27.19 -22.19 8.53
N GLN A 173 26.96 -21.24 7.61
CA GLN A 173 26.12 -20.05 7.77
C GLN A 173 24.87 -19.98 6.87
N GLY A 174 24.60 -20.97 6.00
CA GLY A 174 23.41 -20.98 5.13
C GLY A 174 23.39 -19.96 3.97
N ASN A 175 24.48 -19.24 3.72
CA ASN A 175 24.50 -18.08 2.81
C ASN A 175 24.41 -18.40 1.30
N ASN A 176 24.88 -19.57 0.83
CA ASN A 176 24.96 -19.82 -0.62
C ASN A 176 23.59 -19.93 -1.30
N ALA A 177 22.63 -20.61 -0.69
CA ALA A 177 21.27 -20.72 -1.24
C ALA A 177 20.59 -19.34 -1.33
N LEU A 178 20.77 -18.51 -0.29
CA LEU A 178 20.25 -17.15 -0.22
C LEU A 178 20.85 -16.27 -1.32
N LEU A 179 22.16 -16.36 -1.58
CA LEU A 179 22.83 -15.61 -2.66
C LEU A 179 22.26 -15.97 -4.04
N TYR A 180 22.04 -17.25 -4.32
CA TYR A 180 21.43 -17.67 -5.59
C TYR A 180 19.98 -17.19 -5.71
N GLN A 181 19.22 -17.19 -4.61
CA GLN A 181 17.85 -16.67 -4.58
C GLN A 181 17.82 -15.15 -4.83
N GLN A 182 18.70 -14.38 -4.20
CA GLN A 182 18.84 -12.94 -4.45
C GLN A 182 19.22 -12.66 -5.92
N ALA A 183 20.14 -13.44 -6.49
CA ALA A 183 20.51 -13.33 -7.90
C ALA A 183 19.33 -13.65 -8.84
N LEU A 184 18.49 -14.63 -8.50
CA LEU A 184 17.25 -14.93 -9.25
C LEU A 184 16.27 -13.77 -9.21
N VAL A 185 16.06 -13.17 -8.03
CA VAL A 185 15.16 -12.01 -7.86
C VAL A 185 15.66 -10.84 -8.71
N GLY A 186 16.96 -10.52 -8.64
CA GLY A 186 17.56 -9.47 -9.45
C GLY A 186 17.46 -9.72 -10.96
N MET A 187 17.64 -10.97 -11.40
CA MET A 187 17.44 -11.35 -12.80
C MET A 187 16.00 -11.15 -13.25
N ARG A 188 15.02 -11.62 -12.46
CA ARG A 188 13.58 -11.43 -12.76
C ARG A 188 13.21 -9.95 -12.84
N TYR A 189 13.69 -9.14 -11.91
CA TYR A 189 13.50 -7.68 -11.94
C TYR A 189 14.02 -7.06 -13.24
N LEU A 190 15.24 -7.42 -13.66
CA LEU A 190 15.82 -6.92 -14.92
C LEU A 190 14.96 -7.31 -16.13
N TRP A 191 14.43 -8.53 -16.14
CA TRP A 191 13.54 -9.01 -17.20
C TRP A 191 12.22 -8.23 -17.24
N ASP A 192 11.62 -7.94 -16.08
CA ASP A 192 10.38 -7.16 -15.96
C ASP A 192 10.56 -5.67 -16.26
N LEU A 193 11.78 -5.15 -16.11
CA LEU A 193 12.13 -3.81 -16.56
C LEU A 193 12.28 -3.77 -18.08
N LEU A 194 12.96 -4.77 -18.66
CA LEU A 194 13.04 -4.96 -20.11
C LEU A 194 11.64 -5.10 -20.71
N ASP A 195 10.84 -6.00 -20.14
CA ASP A 195 9.43 -5.80 -19.81
C ASP A 195 8.70 -4.58 -20.39
N LEU A 196 8.42 -3.73 -19.41
CA LEU A 196 7.90 -2.38 -19.52
C LEU A 196 8.60 -1.53 -20.56
N SER A 197 9.94 -1.58 -20.64
CA SER A 197 10.70 -0.69 -21.53
C SER A 197 10.42 -0.92 -23.03
N THR A 198 9.93 -2.11 -23.39
CA THR A 198 9.53 -2.42 -24.78
C THR A 198 8.07 -2.14 -25.08
N THR A 199 7.24 -1.91 -24.06
CA THR A 199 5.80 -1.69 -24.24
C THR A 199 5.51 -0.29 -24.78
N ASP A 200 4.50 -0.18 -25.67
CA ASP A 200 4.08 1.11 -26.23
C ASP A 200 3.37 1.99 -25.20
N ASN A 201 2.53 1.38 -24.37
CA ASN A 201 1.80 2.05 -23.30
C ASN A 201 1.94 1.24 -22.01
N MET A 202 2.89 1.65 -21.17
CA MET A 202 3.19 0.96 -19.90
C MET A 202 1.99 0.94 -18.96
N ALA A 203 1.28 2.07 -18.82
CA ALA A 203 0.11 2.12 -17.95
C ALA A 203 -0.95 1.10 -18.38
N LEU A 204 -1.24 1.01 -19.68
CA LEU A 204 -2.19 0.02 -20.21
C LEU A 204 -1.70 -1.42 -19.99
N HIS A 205 -0.41 -1.67 -20.21
CA HIS A 205 0.18 -3.00 -20.00
C HIS A 205 0.09 -3.45 -18.53
N ILE A 206 0.43 -2.55 -17.60
CA ILE A 206 0.33 -2.79 -16.17
C ILE A 206 -1.13 -3.00 -15.76
N GLY A 207 -2.06 -2.14 -16.21
CA GLY A 207 -3.48 -2.28 -15.93
C GLY A 207 -4.07 -3.60 -16.45
N ALA A 208 -3.63 -4.05 -17.62
CA ALA A 208 -4.01 -5.36 -18.15
C ALA A 208 -3.43 -6.52 -17.30
N ASN A 209 -2.23 -6.36 -16.75
CA ASN A 209 -1.65 -7.34 -15.82
C ASN A 209 -2.42 -7.39 -14.50
N VAL A 210 -2.73 -6.23 -13.91
CA VAL A 210 -3.54 -6.13 -12.68
C VAL A 210 -4.92 -6.76 -12.89
N SER A 211 -5.59 -6.45 -14.00
CA SER A 211 -6.89 -7.04 -14.35
C SER A 211 -6.83 -8.56 -14.49
N ARG A 212 -5.72 -9.10 -15.00
CA ARG A 212 -5.50 -10.55 -15.10
C ARG A 212 -5.28 -11.19 -13.73
N CYS A 213 -4.53 -10.53 -12.84
CA CYS A 213 -4.37 -10.96 -11.46
C CYS A 213 -5.71 -10.97 -10.72
N GLU A 214 -6.54 -9.95 -10.93
CA GLU A 214 -7.92 -9.89 -10.40
C GLU A 214 -8.77 -11.08 -10.89
N GLU A 215 -8.70 -11.40 -12.18
CA GLU A 215 -9.40 -12.58 -12.74
C GLU A 215 -8.91 -13.89 -12.11
N LEU A 216 -7.60 -14.06 -11.94
CA LEU A 216 -7.01 -15.26 -11.29
C LEU A 216 -7.48 -15.40 -9.84
N LEU A 217 -7.57 -14.30 -9.10
CA LEU A 217 -8.05 -14.30 -7.73
C LEU A 217 -9.51 -14.77 -7.67
N PHE A 218 -10.39 -14.23 -8.51
CA PHE A 218 -11.77 -14.69 -8.59
C PHE A 218 -11.89 -16.16 -9.05
N GLN A 219 -11.04 -16.61 -9.96
CA GLN A 219 -11.01 -18.02 -10.38
C GLN A 219 -10.62 -18.93 -9.22
N ALA A 220 -9.62 -18.56 -8.42
CA ALA A 220 -9.20 -19.32 -7.26
C ALA A 220 -10.30 -19.39 -6.19
N GLU A 221 -10.95 -18.26 -5.90
CA GLU A 221 -12.10 -18.19 -4.99
C GLU A 221 -13.26 -19.09 -5.46
N LEU A 222 -13.60 -19.05 -6.75
CA LEU A 222 -14.66 -19.88 -7.34
C LEU A 222 -14.34 -21.38 -7.28
N GLN A 223 -13.06 -21.73 -7.45
CA GLN A 223 -12.59 -23.12 -7.40
C GLN A 223 -12.38 -23.62 -5.97
N GLY A 224 -12.29 -22.71 -4.99
CA GLY A 224 -11.93 -23.01 -3.60
C GLY A 224 -10.49 -23.50 -3.47
N SER A 225 -9.61 -23.10 -4.39
CA SER A 225 -8.18 -23.38 -4.37
C SER A 225 -7.47 -22.32 -3.53
N ALA A 226 -6.47 -22.74 -2.75
CA ALA A 226 -5.63 -21.79 -2.05
C ALA A 226 -4.81 -20.97 -3.07
N LEU A 227 -4.61 -19.67 -2.82
CA LEU A 227 -3.80 -18.80 -3.69
C LEU A 227 -2.38 -19.35 -3.90
N SER A 228 -1.86 -20.10 -2.93
CA SER A 228 -0.56 -20.79 -2.98
C SER A 228 -0.48 -21.96 -3.97
N GLU A 229 -1.62 -22.49 -4.43
CA GLU A 229 -1.68 -23.55 -5.45
C GLU A 229 -1.66 -22.98 -6.88
N LEU A 230 -1.78 -21.64 -7.03
CA LEU A 230 -1.70 -21.00 -8.34
C LEU A 230 -0.24 -20.96 -8.84
N PRO A 231 -0.02 -21.21 -10.13
CA PRO A 231 1.33 -21.14 -10.72
C PRO A 231 1.92 -19.71 -10.70
N LEU A 232 1.08 -18.69 -10.57
CA LEU A 232 1.47 -17.29 -10.37
C LEU A 232 0.61 -16.72 -9.24
N VAL A 233 1.26 -16.29 -8.15
CA VAL A 233 0.57 -15.61 -7.06
C VAL A 233 0.17 -14.21 -7.56
N PRO A 234 -1.13 -13.85 -7.57
CA PRO A 234 -1.60 -12.61 -8.18
C PRO A 234 -1.37 -11.37 -7.31
N THR A 235 -1.00 -11.57 -6.04
CA THR A 235 -0.83 -10.53 -5.03
C THR A 235 0.61 -10.46 -4.52
N PHE A 236 0.96 -9.33 -3.91
CA PHE A 236 2.25 -9.12 -3.25
C PHE A 236 2.13 -8.13 -2.09
N ASP A 237 3.03 -8.27 -1.12
CA ASP A 237 3.16 -7.34 0.01
C ASP A 237 3.93 -6.07 -0.41
N PRO A 238 3.33 -4.87 -0.29
CA PRO A 238 4.01 -3.62 -0.61
C PRO A 238 5.11 -3.24 0.39
N GLN A 239 5.05 -3.67 1.65
CA GLN A 239 6.13 -3.45 2.62
C GLN A 239 7.38 -4.18 2.17
N ARG A 240 7.23 -5.45 1.76
CA ARG A 240 8.30 -6.24 1.17
C ARG A 240 8.91 -5.56 -0.06
N ALA A 241 8.09 -5.05 -0.96
CA ALA A 241 8.57 -4.34 -2.15
C ALA A 241 9.42 -3.10 -1.80
N LEU A 242 9.05 -2.33 -0.78
CA LEU A 242 9.84 -1.18 -0.30
C LEU A 242 11.17 -1.63 0.32
N LEU A 243 11.16 -2.67 1.16
CA LEU A 243 12.37 -3.23 1.76
C LEU A 243 13.34 -3.78 0.71
N ASP A 244 12.83 -4.51 -0.28
CA ASP A 244 13.63 -5.03 -1.39
C ASP A 244 14.20 -3.88 -2.24
N THR A 245 13.45 -2.80 -2.45
CA THR A 245 13.96 -1.59 -3.12
C THR A 245 15.16 -1.00 -2.38
N LEU A 246 15.04 -0.82 -1.06
CA LEU A 246 16.10 -0.21 -0.24
C LEU A 246 17.33 -1.11 -0.17
N THR A 247 17.15 -2.40 0.10
CA THR A 247 18.24 -3.36 0.32
C THR A 247 18.88 -3.83 -0.99
N LEU A 248 18.09 -4.36 -1.93
CA LEU A 248 18.60 -5.01 -3.14
C LEU A 248 18.97 -4.01 -4.25
N HIS A 249 18.22 -2.92 -4.39
CA HIS A 249 18.41 -1.98 -5.51
C HIS A 249 19.18 -0.71 -5.15
N LEU A 250 19.08 -0.26 -3.90
CA LEU A 250 19.82 0.91 -3.40
C LEU A 250 21.01 0.53 -2.52
N GLY A 251 21.14 -0.73 -2.09
CA GLY A 251 22.27 -1.19 -1.27
C GLY A 251 22.28 -0.59 0.13
N VAL A 252 21.11 -0.24 0.67
CA VAL A 252 20.97 0.36 1.99
C VAL A 252 21.00 -0.72 3.06
N THR A 253 21.93 -0.63 4.00
CA THR A 253 21.95 -1.47 5.21
C THR A 253 20.94 -0.93 6.20
N LEU A 254 19.80 -1.60 6.33
CA LEU A 254 18.73 -1.22 7.24
C LEU A 254 19.08 -1.57 8.69
N CYS A 255 18.71 -0.70 9.61
CA CYS A 255 18.85 -0.84 11.05
C CYS A 255 17.49 -0.67 11.73
N ASP A 256 17.27 -1.36 12.85
CA ASP A 256 16.09 -1.13 13.71
C ASP A 256 16.17 0.19 14.50
N GLU A 257 15.13 0.51 15.28
CA GLU A 257 15.09 1.67 16.18
C GLU A 257 16.30 1.73 17.15
N GLN A 258 16.86 0.58 17.51
CA GLN A 258 17.99 0.46 18.42
C GLN A 258 19.34 0.58 17.70
N GLY A 259 19.34 0.69 16.37
CA GLY A 259 20.55 0.78 15.54
C GLY A 259 21.19 -0.57 15.22
N ASN A 260 20.53 -1.70 15.49
CA ASN A 260 21.03 -3.02 15.13
C ASN A 260 20.90 -3.22 13.61
N PRO A 261 21.99 -3.53 12.90
CA PRO A 261 21.96 -3.71 11.45
C PRO A 261 21.31 -5.04 11.06
N GLU A 262 20.64 -5.03 9.90
CA GLU A 262 20.04 -6.19 9.23
C GLU A 262 19.26 -7.12 10.17
N PRO A 263 18.24 -6.61 10.87
CA PRO A 263 17.51 -7.43 11.82
C PRO A 263 16.82 -8.60 11.09
N ALA A 264 16.98 -9.81 11.64
CA ALA A 264 16.60 -11.06 10.98
C ALA A 264 15.12 -11.11 10.55
N PHE A 265 14.23 -10.43 11.27
CA PHE A 265 12.80 -10.36 10.95
C PHE A 265 12.49 -9.69 9.61
N LEU A 266 13.38 -8.85 9.07
CA LEU A 266 13.19 -8.22 7.77
C LEU A 266 13.28 -9.20 6.61
N TYR A 267 13.86 -10.39 6.82
CA TYR A 267 14.05 -11.40 5.79
C TYR A 267 13.04 -12.56 5.90
N ASP A 268 12.20 -12.55 6.93
CA ASP A 268 11.15 -13.54 7.16
C ASP A 268 9.78 -12.87 6.98
N ALA A 269 9.05 -13.28 5.94
CA ALA A 269 7.74 -12.73 5.61
C ALA A 269 6.72 -12.98 6.74
N ASP A 270 6.78 -14.15 7.38
CA ASP A 270 5.88 -14.48 8.48
C ASP A 270 6.22 -13.66 9.72
N ALA A 271 7.50 -13.40 9.99
CA ALA A 271 7.93 -12.55 11.09
C ALA A 271 7.51 -11.08 10.90
N LEU A 272 7.67 -10.54 9.68
CA LEU A 272 7.26 -9.18 9.34
C LEU A 272 5.73 -9.01 9.49
N ALA A 273 4.96 -9.97 8.95
CA ALA A 273 3.50 -10.00 9.07
C ALA A 273 3.03 -10.16 10.51
N GLN A 274 3.72 -10.96 11.34
CA GLN A 274 3.40 -11.10 12.76
C GLN A 274 3.73 -9.84 13.55
N LEU A 275 4.84 -9.17 13.26
CA LEU A 275 5.22 -7.92 13.93
C LEU A 275 4.24 -6.79 13.61
N SER A 276 3.83 -6.68 12.35
CA SER A 276 2.83 -5.69 11.92
C SER A 276 1.45 -5.98 12.54
N ALA A 277 1.03 -7.26 12.59
CA ALA A 277 -0.26 -7.67 13.13
C ALA A 277 -0.37 -7.63 14.66
N GLN A 278 0.70 -7.94 15.41
CA GLN A 278 0.64 -8.06 16.87
C GLN A 278 0.68 -6.72 17.61
N GLN A 279 1.32 -5.70 17.04
CA GLN A 279 1.58 -4.45 17.78
C GLN A 279 0.74 -3.27 17.33
N ASN A 280 0.09 -3.34 16.15
CA ASN A 280 -0.60 -2.20 15.52
C ASN A 280 0.23 -0.89 15.59
N LYS A 281 1.56 -1.02 15.68
CA LYS A 281 2.52 0.05 15.89
C LYS A 281 3.32 0.18 14.61
N PRO A 282 3.61 1.41 14.13
CA PRO A 282 4.51 1.61 13.02
C PRO A 282 5.88 0.98 13.31
N LEU A 283 6.39 0.20 12.36
CA LEU A 283 7.76 -0.27 12.36
C LEU A 283 8.66 0.88 11.87
N LEU A 284 9.54 1.36 12.74
CA LEU A 284 10.52 2.40 12.39
C LEU A 284 11.87 1.75 12.08
N LEU A 285 12.44 2.13 10.92
CA LEU A 285 13.76 1.69 10.48
C LEU A 285 14.60 2.92 10.09
N THR A 286 15.91 2.77 10.20
CA THR A 286 16.91 3.75 9.71
C THR A 286 17.95 3.01 8.88
N ASP A 287 18.86 3.71 8.24
CA ASP A 287 20.09 3.13 7.71
C ASP A 287 21.28 3.35 8.66
N SER A 288 22.38 2.66 8.37
CA SER A 288 23.63 2.77 9.14
C SER A 288 24.27 4.18 9.10
N GLU A 289 23.98 4.99 8.09
CA GLU A 289 24.47 6.37 7.98
C GLU A 289 23.50 7.42 8.55
N GLY A 290 22.27 7.03 8.90
CA GLY A 290 21.20 7.93 9.35
C GLY A 290 20.65 8.86 8.24
N LEU A 291 20.85 8.50 6.97
CA LEU A 291 20.26 9.18 5.82
C LEU A 291 18.77 8.87 5.66
N TYR A 292 18.29 7.73 6.10
CA TYR A 292 16.91 7.27 5.92
C TYR A 292 16.15 7.24 7.22
N ARG A 293 14.89 7.67 7.16
CA ARG A 293 13.91 7.40 8.20
C ARG A 293 12.71 6.73 7.55
N ILE A 294 12.47 5.48 7.89
CA ILE A 294 11.42 4.66 7.27
C ILE A 294 10.39 4.33 8.34
N GLU A 295 9.14 4.58 8.03
CA GLU A 295 7.99 4.19 8.84
C GLU A 295 7.08 3.29 8.01
N LEU A 296 6.88 2.06 8.49
CA LEU A 296 6.02 1.07 7.86
C LEU A 296 4.84 0.80 8.78
N GLN A 297 3.64 1.14 8.32
CA GLN A 297 2.39 0.77 8.98
C GLN A 297 1.79 -0.46 8.27
N PRO A 298 1.06 -1.33 9.00
CA PRO A 298 0.34 -2.46 8.40
C PRO A 298 -0.55 -2.01 7.24
N CYS A 299 -0.52 -2.76 6.15
CA CYS A 299 -1.30 -2.47 4.95
C CYS A 299 -1.66 -3.77 4.24
N ASP A 300 -2.78 -3.74 3.53
CA ASP A 300 -3.26 -4.84 2.70
C ASP A 300 -2.38 -5.06 1.45
N GLU A 301 -2.47 -6.26 0.88
CA GLU A 301 -1.71 -6.66 -0.30
C GLU A 301 -2.12 -5.86 -1.55
N LEU A 302 -1.24 -5.81 -2.55
CA LEU A 302 -1.52 -5.25 -3.86
C LEU A 302 -1.65 -6.35 -4.92
N LEU A 303 -2.53 -6.14 -5.91
CA LEU A 303 -2.63 -7.00 -7.09
C LEU A 303 -1.61 -6.59 -8.15
N GLY A 304 -0.90 -7.56 -8.74
CA GLY A 304 -0.02 -7.33 -9.89
C GLY A 304 1.40 -7.84 -9.67
N ASN A 305 2.38 -7.11 -10.20
CA ASN A 305 3.79 -7.48 -10.12
C ASN A 305 4.54 -6.51 -9.19
N ALA A 306 5.14 -7.04 -8.12
CA ALA A 306 5.94 -6.29 -7.16
C ALA A 306 7.07 -5.48 -7.83
N ASN A 307 7.67 -6.02 -8.90
CA ASN A 307 8.78 -5.36 -9.60
C ASN A 307 8.39 -4.01 -10.23
N HIS A 308 7.11 -3.81 -10.55
CA HIS A 308 6.63 -2.50 -11.00
C HIS A 308 6.68 -1.48 -9.86
N ILE A 309 6.30 -1.88 -8.64
CA ILE A 309 6.37 -1.01 -7.45
C ILE A 309 7.82 -0.76 -7.05
N VAL A 310 8.68 -1.78 -7.14
CA VAL A 310 10.13 -1.62 -6.93
C VAL A 310 10.71 -0.58 -7.88
N LEU A 311 10.36 -0.62 -9.17
CA LEU A 311 10.82 0.37 -10.15
C LEU A 311 10.28 1.78 -9.85
N LEU A 312 9.02 1.90 -9.44
CA LEU A 312 8.42 3.16 -9.00
C LEU A 312 9.21 3.76 -7.82
N LEU A 313 9.41 2.97 -6.76
CA LEU A 313 10.11 3.39 -5.55
C LEU A 313 11.58 3.69 -5.83
N GLU A 314 12.27 2.87 -6.63
CA GLU A 314 13.65 3.09 -7.03
C GLU A 314 13.81 4.47 -7.71
N ASN A 315 12.91 4.81 -8.64
CA ASN A 315 12.96 6.09 -9.34
C ASN A 315 12.76 7.28 -8.39
N LEU A 316 11.80 7.19 -7.46
CA LEU A 316 11.54 8.25 -6.48
C LEU A 316 12.70 8.38 -5.47
N LEU A 317 13.19 7.26 -4.94
CA LEU A 317 14.24 7.24 -3.94
C LEU A 317 15.61 7.66 -4.50
N ARG A 318 15.98 7.25 -5.72
CA ARG A 318 17.17 7.80 -6.41
C ARG A 318 17.05 9.29 -6.66
N ASN A 319 15.83 9.79 -6.84
CA ASN A 319 15.60 11.23 -6.96
C ASN A 319 15.85 11.94 -5.64
N ALA A 320 15.27 11.42 -4.56
CA ALA A 320 15.50 11.90 -3.19
C ALA A 320 16.98 11.89 -2.80
N GLN A 321 17.69 10.76 -2.99
CA GLN A 321 19.12 10.63 -2.70
C GLN A 321 19.95 11.69 -3.42
N PHE A 322 19.69 11.92 -4.71
CA PHE A 322 20.46 12.88 -5.50
C PHE A 322 20.35 14.31 -4.95
N PHE A 323 19.15 14.74 -4.54
CA PHE A 323 18.96 16.10 -4.03
C PHE A 323 19.39 16.24 -2.57
N ALA A 324 19.10 15.25 -1.72
CA ALA A 324 19.45 15.26 -0.31
C ALA A 324 20.97 15.22 -0.07
N THR A 325 21.74 14.55 -0.94
CA THR A 325 23.20 14.42 -0.79
C THR A 325 23.99 15.58 -1.38
N LYS A 326 23.36 16.52 -2.11
CA LYS A 326 24.03 17.73 -2.62
C LYS A 326 24.56 18.57 -1.47
N ARG A 327 25.80 19.06 -1.59
CA ARG A 327 26.51 19.81 -0.54
C ARG A 327 25.67 20.94 0.11
N GLN A 328 24.87 21.65 -0.68
CA GLN A 328 24.03 22.75 -0.20
C GLN A 328 22.81 22.31 0.62
N TYR A 329 22.35 21.06 0.43
CA TYR A 329 21.18 20.48 1.11
C TYR A 329 21.54 19.34 2.05
N LYS A 330 22.80 18.89 2.05
CA LYS A 330 23.30 17.85 2.94
C LYS A 330 23.16 18.30 4.39
N SER A 331 22.41 17.52 5.16
CA SER A 331 22.27 17.68 6.61
C SER A 331 22.39 16.29 7.23
N ARG A 332 23.11 16.17 8.35
CA ARG A 332 23.14 14.93 9.14
C ARG A 332 21.86 14.73 9.97
N PHE A 333 20.96 15.69 9.93
CA PHE A 333 19.80 15.83 10.81
C PHE A 333 18.46 15.81 10.05
N ALA A 334 18.50 15.73 8.73
CA ALA A 334 17.31 15.72 7.88
C ALA A 334 17.37 14.50 6.96
N PRO A 335 16.85 13.35 7.42
CA PRO A 335 16.83 12.13 6.61
C PRO A 335 15.85 12.26 5.44
N ILE A 336 16.03 11.41 4.43
CA ILE A 336 14.99 11.04 3.48
C ILE A 336 13.94 10.27 4.27
N ALA A 337 12.77 10.88 4.45
CA ALA A 337 11.69 10.28 5.21
C ALA A 337 10.75 9.52 4.27
N ILE A 338 10.52 8.25 4.58
CA ILE A 338 9.66 7.35 3.83
C ILE A 338 8.57 6.90 4.81
N ARG A 339 7.32 7.08 4.42
CA ARG A 339 6.17 6.55 5.16
C ARG A 339 5.31 5.72 4.23
N LEU A 340 4.93 4.54 4.69
CA LEU A 340 4.02 3.64 4.00
C LEU A 340 2.90 3.28 4.96
N TRP A 341 1.66 3.53 4.55
CA TRP A 341 0.47 3.26 5.35
C TRP A 341 -0.73 2.96 4.46
N GLU A 342 -1.81 2.46 5.05
CA GLU A 342 -3.08 2.31 4.35
C GLU A 342 -4.08 3.37 4.84
N ALA A 343 -4.74 4.05 3.91
CA ALA A 343 -5.83 4.97 4.19
C ALA A 343 -6.91 4.82 3.10
N GLN A 344 -8.18 4.75 3.52
CA GLN A 344 -9.32 4.67 2.60
C GLN A 344 -9.19 3.52 1.56
N GLN A 345 -8.68 2.35 2.00
CA GLN A 345 -8.41 1.19 1.14
C GLN A 345 -7.43 1.47 -0.01
N CYS A 346 -6.57 2.48 0.16
CA CYS A 346 -5.44 2.76 -0.69
C CYS A 346 -4.14 2.62 0.11
N LEU A 347 -3.15 2.00 -0.50
CA LEU A 347 -1.77 2.12 -0.07
C LEU A 347 -1.33 3.57 -0.34
N CYS A 348 -0.90 4.26 0.70
CA CYS A 348 -0.30 5.57 0.65
C CYS A 348 1.21 5.47 0.92
N VAL A 349 1.99 6.09 0.05
CA VAL A 349 3.45 6.21 0.21
C VAL A 349 3.84 7.67 0.13
N SER A 350 4.52 8.20 1.14
CA SER A 350 5.13 9.53 1.11
C SER A 350 6.64 9.44 1.17
N ILE A 351 7.33 10.11 0.25
CA ILE A 351 8.79 10.21 0.22
C ILE A 351 9.16 11.68 0.27
N TYR A 352 9.64 12.12 1.43
CA TYR A 352 10.18 13.46 1.63
C TYR A 352 11.69 13.46 1.47
N ASN A 353 12.21 14.48 0.78
CA ASN A 353 13.62 14.77 0.76
C ASN A 353 13.89 16.27 0.84
N ARG A 354 14.96 16.63 1.55
CA ARG A 354 15.49 17.99 1.51
C ARG A 354 16.03 18.29 0.12
N GLY A 355 15.82 19.52 -0.37
CA GLY A 355 16.20 19.87 -1.72
C GLY A 355 15.62 21.18 -2.21
N PRO A 356 15.89 21.53 -3.49
CA PRO A 356 15.26 22.68 -4.11
C PRO A 356 13.77 22.41 -4.33
N HIS A 357 12.95 23.44 -4.18
CA HIS A 357 11.55 23.38 -4.60
C HIS A 357 11.44 23.17 -6.11
N ILE A 358 10.37 22.49 -6.51
CA ILE A 358 9.97 22.38 -7.91
C ILE A 358 9.11 23.61 -8.22
N SER A 359 9.47 24.37 -9.25
CA SER A 359 8.71 25.55 -9.66
C SER A 359 7.33 25.17 -10.20
N ASP A 360 6.35 26.05 -10.02
CA ASP A 360 4.98 25.82 -10.51
C ASP A 360 4.93 25.62 -12.03
N GLU A 361 5.77 26.34 -12.78
CA GLU A 361 5.92 26.18 -14.24
C GLU A 361 6.33 24.76 -14.66
N SER A 362 7.13 24.09 -13.82
CA SER A 362 7.60 22.73 -14.07
C SER A 362 6.67 21.65 -13.50
N ARG A 363 5.65 22.00 -12.72
CA ARG A 363 4.78 21.04 -12.01
C ARG A 363 4.15 20.00 -12.92
N GLU A 364 3.66 20.42 -14.08
CA GLU A 364 3.08 19.51 -15.09
C GLU A 364 4.16 18.85 -15.97
N GLN A 365 5.34 19.44 -16.05
CA GLN A 365 6.44 19.00 -16.92
C GLN A 365 7.30 17.91 -16.28
N ILE A 366 7.40 17.84 -14.95
CA ILE A 366 8.31 16.88 -14.28
C ILE A 366 8.00 15.41 -14.60
N PHE A 367 6.74 15.11 -14.93
CA PHE A 367 6.30 13.78 -15.33
C PHE A 367 6.33 13.57 -16.85
N GLN A 368 6.64 14.60 -17.64
CA GLN A 368 6.75 14.47 -19.08
C GLN A 368 8.01 13.69 -19.47
N LEU A 369 7.85 12.89 -20.52
CA LEU A 369 8.92 12.08 -21.06
C LEU A 369 10.13 12.94 -21.45
N GLY A 370 11.30 12.61 -20.91
CA GLY A 370 12.56 13.26 -21.27
C GLY A 370 12.83 14.57 -20.55
N PHE A 371 11.88 15.07 -19.74
CA PHE A 371 12.11 16.26 -18.93
C PHE A 371 13.10 15.96 -17.80
N SER A 372 14.11 16.81 -17.66
CA SER A 372 15.10 16.71 -16.60
C SER A 372 15.68 18.08 -16.31
N THR A 373 15.66 18.46 -15.03
CA THR A 373 16.36 19.67 -14.54
C THR A 373 17.85 19.41 -14.25
N ARG A 374 18.31 18.16 -14.40
CA ARG A 374 19.71 17.78 -14.17
C ARG A 374 20.56 18.11 -15.39
N ARG A 375 21.71 18.76 -15.17
CA ARG A 375 22.66 19.06 -16.25
C ARG A 375 23.18 17.76 -16.88
N ALA A 376 23.15 17.66 -18.21
CA ALA A 376 23.54 16.48 -18.96
C ALA A 376 24.99 15.98 -18.73
N ARG A 377 25.87 16.83 -18.15
CA ARG A 377 27.26 16.47 -17.80
C ARG A 377 27.39 15.72 -16.47
N GLU A 378 26.41 15.81 -15.57
CA GLU A 378 26.50 15.24 -14.21
C GLU A 378 25.71 13.94 -14.05
N HIS A 379 24.86 13.57 -15.03
CA HIS A 379 24.05 12.36 -14.96
C HIS A 379 23.76 11.74 -16.33
N ASN A 380 23.86 10.41 -16.41
CA ASN A 380 23.32 9.60 -17.52
C ASN A 380 21.78 9.49 -17.50
N GLY A 381 21.09 10.20 -16.59
CA GLY A 381 19.64 10.16 -16.43
C GLY A 381 18.94 10.93 -17.55
N LYS A 382 18.30 10.21 -18.48
CA LYS A 382 17.62 10.76 -19.67
C LYS A 382 16.27 11.47 -19.39
N GLY A 383 15.93 11.77 -18.13
CA GLY A 383 14.61 12.33 -17.77
C GLY A 383 13.45 11.33 -17.92
N LEU A 384 13.71 10.04 -17.71
CA LEU A 384 12.71 8.97 -17.88
C LEU A 384 12.09 8.49 -16.56
N GLY A 385 12.75 8.71 -15.42
CA GLY A 385 12.38 8.06 -14.16
C GLY A 385 11.02 8.48 -13.59
N LEU A 386 10.74 9.78 -13.51
CA LEU A 386 9.45 10.28 -13.04
C LEU A 386 8.31 9.96 -14.00
N TYR A 387 8.59 9.94 -15.31
CA TYR A 387 7.63 9.45 -16.30
C TYR A 387 7.26 7.99 -16.04
N PHE A 388 8.25 7.11 -15.82
CA PHE A 388 7.98 5.71 -15.46
C PHE A 388 7.17 5.59 -14.17
N ALA A 389 7.52 6.36 -13.14
CA ALA A 389 6.76 6.41 -11.89
C ALA A 389 5.27 6.75 -12.15
N GLN A 390 5.00 7.79 -12.95
CA GLN A 390 3.63 8.16 -13.30
C GLN A 390 2.90 7.07 -14.10
N GLN A 391 3.55 6.46 -15.09
CA GLN A 391 2.96 5.40 -15.90
C GLN A 391 2.66 4.14 -15.09
N ILE A 392 3.51 3.80 -14.12
CA ILE A 392 3.28 2.69 -13.20
C ILE A 392 2.06 2.99 -12.34
N VAL A 393 2.03 4.15 -11.67
CA VAL A 393 0.93 4.54 -10.79
C VAL A 393 -0.40 4.57 -11.55
N GLN A 394 -0.43 5.14 -12.76
CA GLN A 394 -1.61 5.14 -13.63
C GLN A 394 -2.04 3.72 -14.02
N GLY A 395 -1.09 2.82 -14.30
CA GLY A 395 -1.39 1.41 -14.60
C GLY A 395 -1.98 0.64 -13.41
N PHE A 396 -1.71 1.07 -12.19
CA PHE A 396 -2.35 0.59 -10.97
C PHE A 396 -3.58 1.43 -10.59
N ASP A 397 -4.19 2.18 -11.52
CA ASP A 397 -5.35 3.06 -11.27
C ASP A 397 -5.16 4.00 -10.05
N GLY A 398 -3.90 4.39 -9.80
CA GLY A 398 -3.48 5.21 -8.67
C GLY A 398 -3.27 6.67 -9.03
N ASP A 399 -2.79 7.42 -8.05
CA ASP A 399 -2.46 8.83 -8.16
C ASP A 399 -1.07 9.14 -7.61
N ILE A 400 -0.35 10.06 -8.27
CA ILE A 400 0.97 10.52 -7.85
C ILE A 400 1.03 12.04 -7.92
N GLY A 401 1.43 12.63 -6.81
CA GLY A 401 1.59 14.08 -6.67
C GLY A 401 2.87 14.44 -5.95
N PHE A 402 3.09 15.74 -5.81
CA PHE A 402 4.13 16.26 -4.96
C PHE A 402 3.74 17.60 -4.37
N ASP A 403 4.35 17.89 -3.22
CA ASP A 403 4.21 19.15 -2.50
C ASP A 403 5.58 19.70 -2.14
N ASN A 404 5.73 21.03 -2.27
CA ASN A 404 6.92 21.72 -1.79
C ASN A 404 6.75 21.98 -0.29
N ILE A 405 7.72 21.54 0.50
CA ILE A 405 7.74 21.77 1.95
C ILE A 405 8.46 23.07 2.23
N HIS A 406 7.79 24.00 2.92
CA HIS A 406 8.32 25.32 3.25
C HIS A 406 8.64 25.42 4.74
N ASN A 407 9.70 26.17 5.07
CA ASN A 407 9.88 26.63 6.45
C ASN A 407 8.77 27.65 6.76
N HIS A 408 8.36 27.68 8.02
CA HIS A 408 7.42 28.66 8.55
C HIS A 408 8.03 29.35 9.75
N SER A 409 7.57 30.58 10.00
CA SER A 409 7.86 31.27 11.24
C SER A 409 7.01 30.68 12.35
N GLU A 410 7.63 30.46 13.50
CA GLU A 410 7.00 29.76 14.63
C GLU A 410 7.51 30.34 15.94
N LEU A 411 6.67 30.30 16.97
CA LEU A 411 7.07 30.69 18.32
C LEU A 411 7.16 29.44 19.20
N TYR A 412 8.35 29.22 19.76
CA TYR A 412 8.62 28.12 20.68
C TYR A 412 8.68 28.63 22.11
N HIS A 413 7.96 27.95 23.00
CA HIS A 413 8.00 28.19 24.44
C HIS A 413 8.88 27.11 25.08
N LEU A 414 10.01 27.55 25.61
CA LEU A 414 10.99 26.72 26.27
C LEU A 414 10.92 26.96 27.78
N ARG A 415 10.51 25.94 28.53
CA ARG A 415 10.50 25.95 29.99
C ARG A 415 11.65 25.10 30.51
N ILE A 416 12.54 25.73 31.27
CA ILE A 416 13.76 25.13 31.78
C ILE A 416 13.71 25.16 33.30
N GLU A 417 13.94 24.02 33.93
CA GLU A 417 14.09 23.93 35.38
C GLU A 417 15.55 23.66 35.75
N LEU A 418 16.09 24.43 36.69
CA LEU A 418 17.44 24.26 37.22
C LEU A 418 17.41 23.37 38.47
N ALA A 419 18.52 22.70 38.79
CA ALA A 419 18.65 21.84 39.97
C ALA A 419 18.37 22.56 41.32
N GLY A 420 18.35 23.89 41.33
CA GLY A 420 17.95 24.70 42.48
C GLY A 420 16.43 24.93 42.63
N GLY A 421 15.60 24.36 41.76
CA GLY A 421 14.15 24.61 41.71
C GLY A 421 13.75 25.92 41.04
N GLU A 422 14.73 26.66 40.50
CA GLU A 422 14.50 27.87 39.70
C GLU A 422 13.98 27.48 38.31
N VAL A 423 12.86 28.07 37.89
CA VAL A 423 12.26 27.84 36.58
C VAL A 423 12.45 29.09 35.72
N GLN A 424 12.95 28.90 34.51
CA GLN A 424 13.08 29.94 33.48
C GLN A 424 12.16 29.61 32.30
N ASN A 425 11.33 30.56 31.91
CA ASN A 425 10.51 30.45 30.70
C ASN A 425 11.06 31.39 29.64
N LEU A 426 11.35 30.84 28.47
CA LEU A 426 11.95 31.56 27.36
C LEU A 426 11.07 31.37 26.13
N ASN A 427 10.86 32.47 25.42
CA ASN A 427 10.10 32.48 24.18
C ASN A 427 11.12 32.67 23.06
N LEU A 428 11.25 31.66 22.19
CA LEU A 428 12.16 31.67 21.05
C LEU A 428 11.33 31.91 19.79
N GLU A 429 11.59 33.01 19.10
CA GLU A 429 10.92 33.34 17.85
C GLU A 429 11.78 32.87 16.68
N VAL A 430 11.22 31.98 15.86
CA VAL A 430 11.85 31.52 14.62
C VAL A 430 11.34 32.37 13.47
N THR A 431 12.25 33.10 12.83
CA THR A 431 12.00 33.96 11.68
C THR A 431 12.73 33.43 10.44
N LEU A 432 12.30 33.84 9.26
CA LEU A 432 12.93 33.43 8.00
C LEU A 432 13.79 34.56 7.45
N ASN A 433 15.02 34.25 7.06
CA ASN A 433 15.87 35.22 6.38
C ASN A 433 15.41 35.44 4.92
N ALA A 434 16.05 36.39 4.22
CA ALA A 434 15.71 36.69 2.81
C ALA A 434 15.88 35.49 1.85
N ALA A 435 16.67 34.48 2.24
CA ALA A 435 16.85 33.24 1.49
C ALA A 435 15.86 32.14 1.92
N GLY A 436 14.96 32.38 2.88
CA GLY A 436 14.00 31.42 3.41
C GLY A 436 14.58 30.38 4.39
N GLU A 437 15.80 30.61 4.91
CA GLU A 437 16.39 29.78 5.97
C GLU A 437 15.89 30.24 7.34
N PRO A 438 15.65 29.31 8.28
CA PRO A 438 15.17 29.66 9.61
C PRO A 438 16.30 30.21 10.48
N GLN A 439 15.99 31.26 11.23
CA GLN A 439 16.83 31.89 12.24
C GLN A 439 16.03 32.05 13.53
N VAL A 440 16.70 32.03 14.67
CA VAL A 440 16.08 32.11 15.99
C VAL A 440 16.59 33.33 16.75
N CYS A 441 15.69 34.01 17.45
CA CYS A 441 16.01 35.03 18.45
C CYS A 441 15.14 34.85 19.70
N LEU A 442 15.55 35.50 20.79
CA LEU A 442 14.71 35.58 21.99
C LEU A 442 13.61 36.62 21.74
N ALA A 443 12.35 36.24 21.96
CA ALA A 443 11.21 37.14 21.82
C ALA A 443 11.39 38.35 22.76
N ASP A 444 10.92 39.51 22.31
CA ASP A 444 11.04 40.80 23.01
C ASP A 444 12.47 41.30 23.26
N SER A 445 13.48 40.63 22.68
CA SER A 445 14.86 41.13 22.66
C SER A 445 15.15 41.90 21.38
N ASN A 446 15.95 42.96 21.47
CA ASN A 446 16.50 43.65 20.29
C ASN A 446 17.68 42.87 19.66
N ALA A 447 17.84 41.59 19.97
CA ALA A 447 18.92 40.78 19.43
C ALA A 447 18.62 40.41 17.97
N GLU A 448 19.67 40.36 17.14
CA GLU A 448 19.55 39.90 15.76
C GLU A 448 19.25 38.39 15.73
N ALA A 449 18.50 37.95 14.73
CA ALA A 449 18.17 36.53 14.56
C ALA A 449 19.40 35.75 14.08
N GLU A 450 19.77 34.71 14.82
CA GLU A 450 20.94 33.89 14.55
C GLU A 450 20.55 32.49 14.07
N LYS A 451 21.51 31.71 13.57
CA LYS A 451 21.25 30.32 13.14
C LYS A 451 21.01 29.36 14.30
N GLN A 452 21.46 29.72 15.48
CA GLN A 452 21.40 28.92 16.69
C GLN A 452 21.35 29.88 17.87
N TRP A 453 20.48 29.61 18.83
CA TRP A 453 20.42 30.33 20.09
C TRP A 453 21.08 29.50 21.18
N GLU A 454 21.85 30.14 22.06
CA GLU A 454 22.58 29.47 23.13
C GLU A 454 22.31 30.11 24.48
N LEU A 455 22.17 29.28 25.51
CA LEU A 455 22.08 29.68 26.90
C LEU A 455 23.10 28.90 27.73
N ARG A 456 23.93 29.64 28.45
CA ARG A 456 24.84 29.06 29.44
C ARG A 456 24.18 29.11 30.81
N ALA A 457 23.71 27.97 31.29
CA ALA A 457 23.05 27.87 32.58
C ALA A 457 24.07 27.97 33.73
N GLU A 458 23.72 28.75 34.76
CA GLU A 458 24.56 28.92 35.96
C GLU A 458 24.58 27.66 36.85
N LYS A 459 23.50 26.87 36.79
CA LYS A 459 23.32 25.60 37.51
C LYS A 459 22.99 24.49 36.51
N ARG A 460 23.12 23.23 36.96
CA ARG A 460 22.76 22.05 36.16
C ARG A 460 21.26 22.05 35.84
N LEU A 461 20.90 21.71 34.60
CA LEU A 461 19.51 21.58 34.19
C LEU A 461 18.87 20.33 34.82
N HIS A 462 17.62 20.45 35.24
CA HIS A 462 16.80 19.38 35.80
C HIS A 462 15.74 18.88 34.81
N SER A 463 15.06 19.79 34.13
CA SER A 463 14.07 19.45 33.11
C SER A 463 14.06 20.50 31.99
N ILE A 464 13.77 20.07 30.76
CA ILE A 464 13.55 20.94 29.60
C ILE A 464 12.22 20.53 28.99
N GLU A 465 11.33 21.50 28.82
CA GLU A 465 10.03 21.35 28.18
C GLU A 465 9.94 22.32 27.00
N VAL A 466 9.47 21.82 25.86
CA VAL A 466 9.30 22.59 24.62
C VAL A 466 7.86 22.46 24.18
N SER A 467 7.25 23.58 23.80
CA SER A 467 5.98 23.60 23.06
C SER A 467 6.06 24.65 21.96
N SER A 468 5.23 24.53 20.92
CA SER A 468 5.09 25.56 19.90
C SER A 468 3.70 26.19 19.95
N ARG A 469 3.54 27.32 19.28
CA ARG A 469 2.21 27.94 19.16
C ARG A 469 1.28 27.12 18.26
N SER A 470 1.82 26.50 17.21
CA SER A 470 1.07 25.60 16.31
C SER A 470 0.71 24.27 16.95
N ASN A 471 1.55 23.74 17.84
CA ASN A 471 1.30 22.50 18.57
C ASN A 471 1.51 22.72 20.08
N PRO A 472 0.42 22.85 20.86
CA PRO A 472 0.50 23.09 22.30
C PRO A 472 0.89 21.84 23.11
N GLN A 473 1.05 20.66 22.48
CA GLN A 473 1.58 19.47 23.17
C GLN A 473 3.02 19.74 23.66
N VAL A 474 3.27 19.44 24.93
CA VAL A 474 4.56 19.72 25.58
C VAL A 474 5.48 18.52 25.43
N ALA A 475 6.57 18.70 24.68
CA ALA A 475 7.67 17.75 24.62
C ALA A 475 8.57 17.91 25.85
N ARG A 476 8.62 16.89 26.72
CA ARG A 476 9.55 16.85 27.85
C ARG A 476 10.80 16.05 27.47
N LEU A 477 11.96 16.68 27.60
CA LEU A 477 13.25 16.06 27.27
C LEU A 477 13.86 15.40 28.50
N THR A 478 14.19 14.11 28.39
CA THR A 478 14.88 13.36 29.44
C THR A 478 16.36 13.70 29.41
N LEU A 479 16.85 14.38 30.45
CA LEU A 479 18.25 14.74 30.58
C LEU A 479 19.12 13.52 30.94
N VAL A 480 20.14 13.26 30.12
CA VAL A 480 21.13 12.21 30.36
C VAL A 480 22.47 12.87 30.69
N GLU A 481 23.27 12.23 31.56
CA GLU A 481 24.60 12.76 31.88
C GLU A 481 25.51 12.75 30.65
N GLY A 482 26.01 13.93 30.25
CA GLY A 482 26.93 14.09 29.13
C GLY A 482 26.36 14.99 28.03
N THR A 483 26.86 14.79 26.80
CA THR A 483 26.34 15.50 25.63
C THR A 483 25.08 14.79 25.12
N SER A 484 23.98 15.51 25.05
CA SER A 484 22.69 14.98 24.58
C SER A 484 22.11 15.84 23.47
N GLN A 485 21.39 15.22 22.55
CA GLN A 485 20.73 15.88 21.42
C GLN A 485 19.31 15.34 21.29
N TRP A 486 18.34 16.23 21.10
CA TRP A 486 16.93 15.89 20.90
C TRP A 486 16.39 16.62 19.67
N PHE A 487 15.69 15.88 18.83
CA PHE A 487 14.97 16.40 17.66
C PHE A 487 13.50 16.63 18.03
N ASP A 488 12.82 17.44 17.22
CA ASP A 488 11.37 17.65 17.31
C ASP A 488 10.61 16.30 17.29
N PRO A 489 10.01 15.87 18.43
CA PRO A 489 9.33 14.59 18.52
C PRO A 489 7.94 14.60 17.87
N HIS A 490 7.37 15.78 17.62
CA HIS A 490 6.06 15.91 16.97
C HIS A 490 6.16 15.83 15.45
N ASN A 491 7.32 16.15 14.87
CA ASN A 491 7.57 16.00 13.43
C ASN A 491 8.78 15.09 13.14
N PRO A 492 8.73 13.79 13.48
CA PRO A 492 9.86 12.89 13.35
C PRO A 492 10.42 12.75 11.92
N ALA A 493 9.58 12.86 10.89
CA ALA A 493 9.98 12.82 9.48
C ALA A 493 10.64 14.11 8.99
N GLN A 494 10.29 15.25 9.60
CA GLN A 494 10.72 16.58 9.22
C GLN A 494 11.00 17.40 10.49
N PRO A 495 12.05 17.03 11.26
CA PRO A 495 12.27 17.66 12.55
C PRO A 495 12.52 19.15 12.35
N GLN A 496 11.74 19.99 13.03
CA GLN A 496 11.78 21.44 12.84
C GLN A 496 12.86 22.13 13.68
N TRP A 497 13.33 21.46 14.73
CA TRP A 497 14.34 21.98 15.64
C TRP A 497 15.20 20.86 16.20
N LEU A 498 16.39 21.26 16.66
CA LEU A 498 17.36 20.45 17.38
C LEU A 498 17.71 21.20 18.67
N ILE A 499 17.56 20.53 19.80
CA ILE A 499 18.07 20.99 21.08
C ILE A 499 19.30 20.16 21.43
N SER A 500 20.40 20.82 21.77
CA SER A 500 21.61 20.15 22.24
C SER A 500 22.02 20.65 23.62
N LEU A 501 22.50 19.73 24.44
CA LEU A 501 23.02 20.01 25.76
C LEU A 501 24.47 19.52 25.82
N SER A 502 25.39 20.40 26.19
CA SER A 502 26.79 20.06 26.38
C SER A 502 27.36 20.71 27.64
N GLY A 503 27.99 19.93 28.52
CA GLY A 503 28.57 20.49 29.75
C GLY A 503 28.97 19.47 30.80
N ARG A 504 30.03 19.77 31.57
CA ARG A 504 30.45 19.02 32.77
C ARG A 504 30.32 19.81 34.09
N LYS A 505 30.26 21.16 34.03
CA LYS A 505 30.23 22.07 35.19
C LYS A 505 29.12 23.12 35.11
N ALA A 506 28.92 23.68 33.92
CA ALA A 506 27.80 24.53 33.54
C ALA A 506 27.26 23.97 32.22
N ASP A 507 25.94 23.87 32.12
CA ASP A 507 25.27 23.29 30.98
C ASP A 507 25.12 24.37 29.89
N LEU A 508 25.65 24.10 28.70
CA LEU A 508 25.40 24.90 27.51
C LEU A 508 24.22 24.26 26.77
N LEU A 509 23.09 24.93 26.82
CA LEU A 509 21.90 24.59 26.06
C LEU A 509 21.93 25.34 24.74
N SER A 510 21.71 24.65 23.62
CA SER A 510 21.49 25.29 22.35
C SER A 510 20.19 24.85 21.70
N PHE A 511 19.55 25.81 21.03
CA PHE A 511 18.37 25.60 20.21
C PHE A 511 18.72 25.99 18.77
N MET A 512 18.59 25.06 17.84
CA MET A 512 18.84 25.28 16.43
C MET A 512 17.58 24.93 15.63
N PRO A 513 16.90 25.91 15.00
CA PRO A 513 15.86 25.58 14.05
C PRO A 513 16.49 24.89 12.82
N LEU A 514 15.80 23.87 12.32
CA LEU A 514 16.27 23.05 11.20
C LEU A 514 15.58 23.49 9.91
N ASP A 515 16.36 23.54 8.83
CA ASP A 515 15.84 23.86 7.50
C ASP A 515 15.20 22.62 6.86
N ILE A 516 13.87 22.61 6.84
CA ILE A 516 13.03 21.51 6.31
C ILE A 516 12.61 21.73 4.85
N ARG A 517 13.18 22.71 4.14
CA ARG A 517 12.79 22.95 2.75
C ARG A 517 13.13 21.76 1.87
N GLY A 518 12.12 21.28 1.17
CA GLY A 518 12.25 20.09 0.35
C GLY A 518 11.03 19.82 -0.48
N VAL A 519 10.98 18.60 -1.00
CA VAL A 519 9.88 18.10 -1.81
C VAL A 519 9.39 16.82 -1.17
N GLN A 520 8.07 16.66 -1.09
CA GLN A 520 7.41 15.43 -0.69
C GLN A 520 6.66 14.87 -1.89
N PHE A 521 7.02 13.68 -2.34
CA PHE A 521 6.23 12.93 -3.31
C PHE A 521 5.21 12.05 -2.56
N SER A 522 3.99 12.04 -3.06
CA SER A 522 2.88 11.27 -2.49
C SER A 522 2.32 10.34 -3.56
N VAL A 523 2.20 9.05 -3.26
CA VAL A 523 1.63 8.03 -4.15
C VAL A 523 0.46 7.36 -3.44
N ARG A 524 -0.63 7.14 -4.17
CA ARG A 524 -1.81 6.40 -3.72
C ARG A 524 -2.15 5.29 -4.70
N LEU A 525 -2.21 4.04 -4.24
CA LEU A 525 -2.57 2.87 -5.05
C LEU A 525 -3.71 2.10 -4.37
N PRO A 526 -4.79 1.71 -5.07
CA PRO A 526 -5.85 0.87 -4.50
C PRO A 526 -5.30 -0.47 -3.99
N THR A 527 -5.61 -0.84 -2.73
CA THR A 527 -5.27 -2.15 -2.17
C THR A 527 -6.14 -3.26 -2.75
N LEU A 528 -5.83 -4.52 -2.45
CA LEU A 528 -6.65 -5.67 -2.85
C LEU A 528 -8.11 -5.46 -2.44
N ASN A 529 -8.38 -5.18 -1.17
CA ASN A 529 -9.73 -4.90 -0.69
C ASN A 529 -10.34 -3.67 -1.37
N GLY A 530 -9.58 -2.59 -1.53
CA GLY A 530 -10.05 -1.39 -2.25
C GLY A 530 -10.49 -1.69 -3.68
N ARG A 531 -9.78 -2.58 -4.38
CA ARG A 531 -10.15 -3.02 -5.73
C ARG A 531 -11.40 -3.88 -5.76
N LEU A 532 -11.53 -4.82 -4.82
CA LEU A 532 -12.71 -5.68 -4.69
C LEU A 532 -13.98 -4.88 -4.37
N ASP A 533 -13.86 -3.85 -3.54
CA ASP A 533 -14.96 -2.95 -3.19
C ASP A 533 -15.25 -1.88 -4.26
N GLY A 534 -14.42 -1.81 -5.30
CA GLY A 534 -14.60 -0.91 -6.42
C GLY A 534 -14.15 0.53 -6.14
N VAL A 535 -13.38 0.76 -5.08
CA VAL A 535 -12.72 2.03 -4.81
C VAL A 535 -11.65 2.27 -5.89
N GLY A 536 -11.83 3.36 -6.64
CA GLY A 536 -10.78 3.89 -7.52
C GLY A 536 -10.10 5.07 -6.84
N ALA A 537 -8.77 5.14 -6.88
CA ALA A 537 -8.03 6.26 -6.27
C ALA A 537 -8.41 7.63 -6.87
N ALA A 538 -8.90 7.65 -8.12
CA ALA A 538 -9.37 8.85 -8.81
C ALA A 538 -10.73 9.40 -8.31
N GLY A 539 -11.46 8.65 -7.47
CA GLY A 539 -12.80 9.02 -6.98
C GLY A 539 -12.84 9.60 -5.57
N LEU A 540 -11.72 9.62 -4.87
CA LEU A 540 -11.58 10.18 -3.52
C LEU A 540 -10.76 11.47 -3.64
N GLU A 541 -11.41 12.62 -3.48
CA GLU A 541 -10.67 13.88 -3.26
C GLU A 541 -9.70 13.63 -2.10
N PRO A 542 -8.41 13.97 -2.25
CA PRO A 542 -7.48 13.84 -1.15
C PRO A 542 -8.07 14.62 0.03
N ASP A 543 -8.30 13.93 1.15
CA ASP A 543 -8.52 14.66 2.38
C ASP A 543 -7.20 15.36 2.70
N VAL A 544 -7.12 16.64 2.37
CA VAL A 544 -5.93 17.48 2.56
C VAL A 544 -5.57 17.50 4.05
N ASP A 545 -6.53 17.24 4.93
CA ASP A 545 -6.32 17.11 6.37
C ASP A 545 -5.66 15.76 6.76
N GLU A 546 -5.80 14.68 5.99
CA GLU A 546 -5.08 13.41 6.21
C GLU A 546 -3.65 13.45 5.67
N LEU A 547 -3.40 14.19 4.58
CA LEU A 547 -2.05 14.42 4.04
C LEU A 547 -1.27 15.48 4.83
N GLY A 548 -1.99 16.42 5.46
CA GLY A 548 -1.46 17.44 6.37
C GLY A 548 -1.37 17.00 7.83
N ALA A 549 -1.92 15.84 8.18
CA ALA A 549 -1.72 15.23 9.49
C ALA A 549 -0.26 14.78 9.62
N GLY A 550 0.58 15.71 10.08
CA GLY A 550 1.87 15.40 10.66
C GLY A 550 1.74 14.19 11.60
N LEU A 551 2.80 13.39 11.64
CA LEU A 551 2.96 12.24 12.52
C LEU A 551 2.36 12.52 13.91
N ARG A 552 1.17 12.00 14.17
CA ARG A 552 0.66 11.96 15.53
C ARG A 552 1.56 11.03 16.33
N ALA A 553 1.91 11.45 17.54
CA ALA A 553 2.72 10.64 18.43
C ALA A 553 2.01 9.29 18.69
N PRO A 554 2.75 8.23 19.04
CA PRO A 554 2.16 6.92 19.41
C PRO A 554 1.12 7.00 20.53
N ASP A 555 1.12 8.11 21.29
CA ASP A 555 0.25 8.33 22.45
C ASP A 555 -1.12 8.97 22.10
N ASP A 556 -1.38 9.30 20.82
CA ASP A 556 -2.65 9.89 20.37
C ASP A 556 -3.68 8.85 19.85
N PHE A 557 -3.48 7.55 20.15
CA PHE A 557 -4.45 6.47 19.90
C PHE A 557 -5.00 5.85 21.19
#